data_AF-A0A939KTB7-F1
#
_entry.id   AF-A0A939KTB7-F1
#
_cell.length_a   1.000
_cell.length_b   1.000
_cell.length_c   1.000
_cell.angle_alpha   90.00
_cell.angle_beta   90.00
_cell.angle_gamma   90.00
#
_symmetry.space_group_name_H-M   'P 1'
#
loop_
_entity.id
_entity.type
_entity.pdbx_description
1 polymer ?
#
loop_
_entity_poly.entity_id
_entity_poly.type
_entity_poly.pdbx_seq_one_letter_code
_entity_poly.pdbx_strand_id
1 'polypeptide(L)'
;MTSIDDILANPQILKGKIPNDIISLFQDNPNWAIDTTKKGRNKGRGVVFREVTSEGNFTGRIIQWHPGDSTYHGPDPYWKVSTGEGGTVRIGGENFKE
;
A
#
# COMPACT_ATOMS: atom_id res chain seq x y z
N MET A 1 3.14 -14.61 -12.65
CA MET A 1 2.01 -13.84 -12.11
C MET A 1 2.43 -13.35 -10.74
N THR A 2 2.12 -12.10 -10.38
CA THR A 2 2.43 -11.56 -9.04
C THR A 2 1.18 -11.73 -8.17
N SER A 3 1.30 -12.44 -7.06
CA SER A 3 0.23 -12.60 -6.07
C SER A 3 0.36 -11.57 -4.92
N ILE A 4 -0.66 -11.48 -4.06
CA ILE A 4 -0.59 -10.66 -2.85
C ILE A 4 0.51 -11.19 -1.91
N ASP A 5 0.63 -12.52 -1.76
CA ASP A 5 1.68 -13.13 -0.95
C ASP A 5 3.09 -12.79 -1.47
N ASP A 6 3.29 -12.74 -2.79
CA ASP A 6 4.56 -12.28 -3.38
C ASP A 6 4.87 -10.83 -3.00
N ILE A 7 3.85 -9.95 -2.98
CA ILE A 7 4.01 -8.55 -2.56
C ILE A 7 4.40 -8.46 -1.08
N LEU A 8 3.78 -9.27 -0.23
CA LEU A 8 4.07 -9.26 1.20
C LEU A 8 5.45 -9.86 1.51
N ALA A 9 5.85 -10.91 0.80
CA ALA A 9 7.15 -11.56 0.96
C ALA A 9 8.29 -10.74 0.36
N ASN A 10 8.06 -10.08 -0.78
CA ASN A 10 9.05 -9.21 -1.43
C ASN A 10 8.42 -7.88 -1.90
N PRO A 11 8.28 -6.89 -1.01
CA PRO A 11 7.65 -5.61 -1.34
C PRO A 11 8.35 -4.80 -2.45
N GLN A 12 9.63 -5.09 -2.74
CA GLN A 12 10.39 -4.41 -3.80
C GLN A 12 9.77 -4.56 -5.19
N ILE A 13 8.92 -5.58 -5.40
CA ILE A 13 8.20 -5.75 -6.67
C ILE A 13 7.21 -4.62 -6.96
N LEU A 14 6.87 -3.80 -5.96
CA LEU A 14 6.04 -2.61 -6.11
C LEU A 14 6.80 -1.40 -6.64
N LYS A 15 8.13 -1.47 -6.76
CA LYS A 15 8.95 -0.35 -7.25
C LYS A 15 8.50 0.05 -8.66
N GLY A 16 8.13 1.32 -8.83
CA GLY A 16 7.64 1.88 -10.09
C GLY A 16 6.21 1.50 -10.48
N LYS A 17 5.49 0.71 -9.67
CA LYS A 17 4.08 0.37 -9.92
C LYS A 17 3.14 1.45 -9.41
N ILE A 18 1.97 1.56 -10.04
CA ILE A 18 0.84 2.38 -9.57
C ILE A 18 -0.33 1.48 -9.16
N PRO A 19 -1.34 2.00 -8.43
CA PRO A 19 -2.45 1.17 -7.94
C PRO A 19 -3.17 0.38 -9.03
N ASN A 20 -3.32 0.97 -10.21
CA ASN A 20 -4.00 0.33 -11.34
C ASN A 20 -3.28 -0.94 -11.83
N ASP A 21 -1.97 -1.09 -11.59
CA ASP A 21 -1.22 -2.28 -12.00
C ASP A 21 -1.53 -3.51 -11.14
N ILE A 22 -2.01 -3.31 -9.90
CA ILE A 22 -2.19 -4.39 -8.92
C ILE A 22 -3.60 -4.46 -8.34
N ILE A 23 -4.48 -3.51 -8.64
CA ILE A 23 -5.82 -3.42 -8.04
C ILE A 23 -6.66 -4.67 -8.27
N SER A 24 -6.51 -5.33 -9.43
CA SER A 24 -7.22 -6.56 -9.77
C SER A 24 -6.87 -7.73 -8.84
N LEU A 25 -5.67 -7.74 -8.23
CA LEU A 25 -5.30 -8.76 -7.24
C LEU A 25 -6.18 -8.69 -5.98
N PHE A 26 -6.71 -7.51 -5.68
CA PHE A 26 -7.48 -7.24 -4.47
C PHE A 26 -8.99 -7.21 -4.71
N GLN A 27 -9.45 -6.82 -5.91
CA GLN A 27 -10.88 -6.69 -6.21
C GLN A 27 -11.65 -8.01 -6.06
N ASP A 28 -11.03 -9.13 -6.41
CA ASP A 28 -11.64 -10.45 -6.30
C ASP A 28 -11.33 -11.17 -4.97
N ASN A 29 -10.64 -10.49 -4.04
CA ASN A 29 -10.22 -11.09 -2.78
C ASN A 29 -11.06 -10.57 -1.59
N PRO A 30 -11.97 -11.38 -1.03
CA PRO A 30 -12.85 -10.96 0.06
C PRO A 30 -12.10 -10.65 1.37
N ASN A 31 -10.85 -11.11 1.50
CA ASN A 31 -10.01 -10.84 2.66
C ASN A 31 -9.28 -9.49 2.56
N TRP A 32 -9.53 -8.69 1.52
CA TRP A 32 -8.90 -7.39 1.33
C TRP A 32 -9.92 -6.30 1.02
N ALA A 33 -9.96 -5.29 1.88
CA ALA A 33 -10.74 -4.08 1.66
C ALA A 33 -9.92 -3.04 0.89
N ILE A 34 -10.53 -2.45 -0.15
CA ILE A 34 -9.96 -1.34 -0.92
C ILE A 34 -10.58 -0.03 -0.43
N ASP A 35 -9.76 0.92 -0.04
CA ASP A 35 -10.17 2.25 0.41
C ASP A 35 -9.23 3.32 -0.17
N THR A 36 -9.56 4.58 0.07
CA THR A 36 -8.68 5.70 -0.26
C THR A 36 -8.06 6.27 1.01
N THR A 37 -7.00 7.06 0.85
CA THR A 37 -6.42 7.77 1.99
C THR A 37 -7.46 8.72 2.59
N LYS A 38 -7.83 8.51 3.87
CA LYS A 38 -8.94 9.24 4.51
C LYS A 38 -8.56 10.59 5.13
N LYS A 39 -7.26 10.86 5.30
CA LYS A 39 -6.74 12.02 6.06
C LYS A 39 -5.51 12.63 5.36
N GLY A 40 -5.24 13.91 5.65
CA GLY A 40 -4.09 14.64 5.11
C GLY A 40 -4.33 15.25 3.74
N ARG A 41 -3.28 15.82 3.14
CA ARG A 41 -3.31 16.47 1.80
C ARG A 41 -3.62 15.50 0.67
N ASN A 42 -3.30 14.22 0.84
CA ASN A 42 -3.62 13.15 -0.11
C ASN A 42 -4.99 12.50 0.11
N LYS A 43 -5.90 13.15 0.84
CA LYS A 43 -7.24 12.62 1.05
C LYS A 43 -7.92 12.35 -0.30
N GLY A 44 -8.36 11.11 -0.50
CA GLY A 44 -8.98 10.65 -1.75
C GLY A 44 -8.01 10.43 -2.92
N ARG A 45 -6.71 10.69 -2.77
CA ARG A 45 -5.70 10.54 -3.84
C ARG A 45 -4.82 9.31 -3.67
N GLY A 46 -4.53 8.91 -2.44
CA GLY A 46 -3.84 7.64 -2.16
C GLY A 46 -4.81 6.47 -2.10
N VAL A 47 -4.29 5.25 -2.28
CA VAL A 47 -5.06 3.99 -2.24
C VAL A 47 -4.58 3.14 -1.07
N VAL A 48 -5.50 2.49 -0.36
CA VAL A 48 -5.21 1.65 0.79
C VAL A 48 -5.87 0.29 0.60
N PHE A 49 -5.06 -0.76 0.57
CA PHE A 49 -5.49 -2.15 0.65
C PHE A 49 -5.28 -2.62 2.09
N ARG A 50 -6.33 -3.08 2.75
CA ARG A 50 -6.27 -3.59 4.14
C ARG A 50 -6.74 -5.02 4.19
N GLU A 51 -5.93 -5.87 4.79
CA GLU A 51 -6.36 -7.24 5.04
C GLU A 51 -7.39 -7.25 6.18
N VAL A 52 -8.45 -8.02 5.96
CA VAL A 52 -9.51 -8.28 6.92
C VAL A 52 -9.61 -9.78 7.16
N THR A 53 -9.94 -10.18 8.39
CA THR A 53 -10.32 -11.55 8.71
C THR A 53 -11.68 -11.87 8.10
N SER A 54 -12.05 -13.15 8.08
CA SER A 54 -13.40 -13.60 7.69
C SER A 54 -14.53 -12.96 8.51
N GLU A 55 -14.21 -12.46 9.72
CA GLU A 55 -15.14 -11.76 10.61
C GLU A 55 -15.20 -10.25 10.33
N GLY A 56 -14.42 -9.75 9.35
CA GLY A 56 -14.36 -8.33 8.98
C GLY A 56 -13.40 -7.47 9.82
N ASN A 57 -12.61 -8.09 10.70
CA ASN A 57 -11.66 -7.37 11.55
C ASN A 57 -10.35 -7.09 10.81
N PHE A 58 -9.74 -5.92 11.01
CA PHE A 58 -8.44 -5.62 10.40
C PHE A 58 -7.32 -6.44 11.05
N THR A 59 -6.50 -7.11 10.24
CA THR A 59 -5.36 -7.90 10.74
C THR A 59 -4.15 -7.04 11.09
N GLY A 60 -4.13 -5.80 10.59
CA GLY A 60 -2.98 -4.90 10.65
C GLY A 60 -2.07 -4.98 9.43
N ARG A 61 -2.28 -5.93 8.50
CA ARG A 61 -1.60 -5.92 7.21
C ARG A 61 -2.18 -4.87 6.28
N ILE A 62 -1.31 -4.04 5.72
CA ILE A 62 -1.68 -2.90 4.89
C ILE A 62 -0.71 -2.78 3.73
N ILE A 63 -1.24 -2.62 2.51
CA ILE A 63 -0.49 -2.16 1.33
C ILE A 63 -1.10 -0.83 0.94
N GLN A 64 -0.33 0.25 1.02
CA GLN A 64 -0.81 1.60 0.80
C GLN A 64 0.04 2.30 -0.24
N TRP A 65 -0.60 2.86 -1.25
CA TRP A 65 0.04 3.75 -2.21
C TRP A 65 -0.18 5.21 -1.83
N HIS A 66 0.89 5.98 -1.92
CA HIS A 66 0.90 7.42 -1.78
C HIS A 66 1.30 8.06 -3.11
N PRO A 67 0.57 9.08 -3.59
CA PRO A 67 0.92 9.80 -4.81
C PRO A 67 2.17 10.69 -4.69
N GLY A 68 2.80 10.72 -3.52
CA GLY A 68 3.81 11.72 -3.17
C GLY A 68 3.19 13.03 -2.73
N ASP A 69 3.98 13.88 -2.09
CA ASP A 69 3.59 15.23 -1.69
C ASP A 69 4.79 16.17 -1.86
N SER A 70 4.57 17.44 -2.18
CA SER A 70 5.64 18.45 -2.24
C SER A 70 6.29 18.76 -0.88
N THR A 71 6.09 17.94 0.15
CA THR A 71 6.51 18.20 1.53
C THR A 71 7.28 17.00 2.12
N TYR A 72 6.93 16.55 3.34
CA TYR A 72 7.76 15.75 4.24
C TYR A 72 8.28 14.40 3.69
N HIS A 73 7.61 13.83 2.68
CA HIS A 73 7.94 12.51 2.13
C HIS A 73 8.44 12.54 0.68
N GLY A 74 8.70 13.74 0.14
CA GLY A 74 9.16 13.92 -1.24
C GLY A 74 8.01 13.86 -2.27
N PRO A 75 8.23 14.48 -3.45
CA PRO A 75 7.21 14.58 -4.50
C PRO A 75 6.89 13.23 -5.14
N ASP A 76 7.76 12.24 -4.97
CA ASP A 76 7.69 10.98 -5.68
C ASP A 76 6.68 10.02 -5.05
N PRO A 77 5.89 9.31 -5.87
CA PRO A 77 4.95 8.31 -5.39
C PRO A 77 5.69 7.13 -4.76
N TYR A 78 5.06 6.53 -3.76
CA TYR A 78 5.63 5.40 -3.06
C TYR A 78 4.59 4.47 -2.49
N TRP A 79 5.03 3.23 -2.25
CA TRP A 79 4.28 2.20 -1.56
C TRP A 79 4.74 2.09 -0.12
N LYS A 80 3.80 1.81 0.77
CA LYS A 80 4.03 1.43 2.15
C LYS A 80 3.42 0.06 2.36
N VAL A 81 4.23 -0.91 2.76
CA VAL A 81 3.78 -2.27 3.08
C VAL A 81 4.03 -2.53 4.54
N SER A 82 2.97 -2.87 5.27
CA SER A 82 3.00 -3.20 6.69
C SER A 82 2.49 -4.63 6.86
N THR A 83 3.26 -5.49 7.50
CA THR A 83 2.89 -6.91 7.74
C THR A 83 2.45 -7.16 9.18
N GLY A 84 2.29 -6.10 9.99
CA GLY A 84 2.01 -6.18 11.43
C GLY A 84 3.28 -6.52 12.20
N GLU A 85 3.65 -7.80 12.24
CA GLU A 85 4.76 -8.31 13.05
C GLU A 85 6.14 -8.04 12.41
N GLY A 86 6.22 -8.00 11.08
CA GLY A 86 7.46 -7.74 10.33
C GLY A 86 7.78 -6.25 10.11
N GLY A 87 7.03 -5.35 10.75
CA GLY A 87 7.24 -3.91 10.63
C GLY A 87 6.66 -3.30 9.35
N THR A 88 7.18 -2.13 8.97
CA THR A 88 6.71 -1.35 7.82
C THR A 88 7.88 -0.99 6.92
N VAL A 89 7.76 -1.33 5.65
CA VAL A 89 8.72 -0.94 4.60
C VAL A 89 8.08 0.06 3.64
N ARG A 90 8.92 0.93 3.06
CA ARG A 90 8.53 1.87 2.01
C ARG A 90 9.33 1.61 0.74
N ILE A 91 8.67 1.66 -0.41
CA ILE A 91 9.22 1.25 -1.71
C ILE A 91 8.87 2.31 -2.75
N GLY A 92 9.86 2.75 -3.54
CA GLY A 92 9.72 3.97 -4.35
C GLY A 92 10.02 5.22 -3.52
N GLY A 93 9.69 6.41 -4.00
CA GLY A 93 10.01 7.65 -3.30
C GLY A 93 11.52 7.86 -3.12
N GLU A 94 12.23 8.34 -4.14
CA GLU A 94 13.71 8.43 -4.13
C GLU A 94 14.30 9.42 -3.11
N ASN A 95 13.49 9.95 -2.18
CA ASN A 95 13.89 10.98 -1.22
C ASN A 95 13.14 10.88 0.13
N PHE A 96 13.00 9.68 0.71
CA PHE A 96 12.61 9.61 2.12
C PHE A 96 13.74 10.22 2.96
N LYS A 97 13.51 11.39 3.56
CA LYS A 97 14.41 11.90 4.59
C LYS A 97 14.29 10.97 5.80
N GLU A 98 15.41 10.34 6.14
CA GLU A 98 15.62 9.58 7.39
C GLU A 98 15.45 10.48 8.62
#